data_AF-A0A543BZC2-F1
#
_entry.id   AF-A0A543BZC2-F1
#
_cell.length_a   1.000
_cell.length_b   1.000
_cell.length_c   1.000
_cell.angle_alpha   90.00
_cell.angle_beta   90.00
_cell.angle_gamma   90.00
#
_symmetry.space_group_name_H-M   'P 1'
#
loop_
_entity.id
_entity.type
_entity.pdbx_description
1 polymer ?
#
loop_
_entity_poly.entity_id
_entity_poly.type
_entity_poly.pdbx_seq_one_letter_code
_entity_poly.pdbx_strand_id
1 'polypeptide(L)'
;MSVHRRKHRFSRDAIRVAGGAAALAALPGALSVPAATAKPCYGDCQPGVVRAAGVLKYDAPVGVDDHITIAAGSGFLTVTDTTATFTAGAGCTMVTAHQARCASSNFSIVVRGLDGDDVITNTTSLGAHLMGGAGDDRLVGGSGDDLLTGEFGADVLLGGGGSDTADYSETSIRTGVRADLDGAPGDDGGSEDGPAGSRDTIGADVENLQGTIRDDVLTGNAGPNTLTAVGGHDVLQGLGGGDQLTGRGGGTVDGGDGTDHCISDLTGLPEQPDRFAGCEVTQIVS
;
A
#
# COMPACT_ATOMS: atom_id res chain seq x y z
N MET A 1 -47.30 61.56 6.00
CA MET A 1 -48.09 60.37 6.41
C MET A 1 -47.32 59.65 7.49
N SER A 2 -47.81 59.70 8.72
CA SER A 2 -47.14 59.20 9.93
C SER A 2 -47.79 57.89 10.35
N VAL A 3 -47.01 56.83 10.55
CA VAL A 3 -47.51 55.55 11.09
C VAL A 3 -46.84 55.31 12.44
N HIS A 4 -47.59 55.61 13.49
CA HIS A 4 -47.40 55.12 14.85
C HIS A 4 -47.82 53.64 14.93
N ARG A 5 -47.00 52.77 15.54
CA ARG A 5 -47.52 51.58 16.25
C ARG A 5 -46.82 51.37 17.58
N ARG A 6 -47.65 50.97 18.55
CA ARG A 6 -47.53 51.11 20.01
C ARG A 6 -46.82 49.93 20.65
N LYS A 7 -46.16 50.21 21.78
CA LYS A 7 -45.76 49.26 22.83
C LYS A 7 -47.00 48.68 23.54
N HIS A 8 -47.01 47.37 23.81
CA HIS A 8 -47.81 46.71 24.85
C HIS A 8 -46.90 45.63 25.49
N ARG A 9 -46.33 45.85 26.68
CA ARG A 9 -46.85 45.59 28.05
C ARG A 9 -47.14 44.11 28.34
N PHE A 10 -46.28 43.60 29.23
CA PHE A 10 -46.35 42.37 30.01
C PHE A 10 -47.73 42.11 30.63
N SER A 11 -48.15 40.84 30.62
CA SER A 11 -48.99 40.26 31.67
C SER A 11 -48.28 39.03 32.23
N ARG A 12 -48.20 38.97 33.56
CA ARG A 12 -47.70 37.88 34.36
C ARG A 12 -48.87 36.95 34.65
N ASP A 13 -48.74 35.68 34.34
CA ASP A 13 -49.49 34.64 35.05
C ASP A 13 -48.52 33.62 35.63
N ALA A 14 -48.69 33.42 36.93
CA ALA A 14 -47.89 32.58 37.77
C ALA A 14 -48.41 31.14 37.72
N ILE A 15 -47.50 30.17 37.52
CA ILE A 15 -47.71 28.81 38.00
C ILE A 15 -46.51 28.45 38.87
N ARG A 16 -46.77 28.41 40.19
CA ARG A 16 -45.95 27.71 41.17
C ARG A 16 -46.36 26.24 41.12
N VAL A 17 -45.45 25.32 40.80
CA VAL A 17 -45.52 23.94 41.30
C VAL A 17 -44.11 23.42 41.60
N ALA A 18 -43.95 23.09 42.88
CA ALA A 18 -43.06 22.14 43.53
C ALA A 18 -41.72 21.77 42.88
N GLY A 19 -40.65 21.99 43.67
CA GLY A 19 -39.35 21.39 43.45
C GLY A 19 -39.41 19.86 43.51
N GLY A 20 -38.86 19.25 42.47
CA GLY A 20 -38.31 17.90 42.51
C GLY A 20 -36.88 18.02 42.00
N ALA A 21 -35.91 17.78 42.87
CA ALA A 21 -34.53 17.60 42.46
C ALA A 21 -34.45 16.32 41.62
N ALA A 22 -34.54 16.45 40.30
CA ALA A 22 -34.18 15.37 39.40
C ALA A 22 -32.65 15.29 39.41
N ALA A 23 -32.13 14.32 40.14
CA ALA A 23 -30.75 13.90 40.03
C ALA A 23 -30.48 13.51 38.57
N LEU A 24 -29.70 14.32 37.85
CA LEU A 24 -29.09 13.89 36.60
C LEU A 24 -28.10 12.77 36.95
N ALA A 25 -28.53 11.53 36.82
CA ALA A 25 -27.63 10.40 36.73
C ALA A 25 -26.83 10.56 35.44
N ALA A 26 -25.57 11.01 35.56
CA ALA A 26 -24.62 10.91 34.48
C ALA A 26 -24.40 9.41 34.20
N LEU A 27 -25.00 8.92 33.11
CA LEU A 27 -24.65 7.63 32.54
C LEU A 27 -23.20 7.75 32.04
N PRO A 28 -22.24 6.92 32.51
CA PRO A 28 -20.98 6.78 31.81
C PRO A 28 -21.26 5.97 30.54
N GLY A 29 -21.79 6.64 29.53
CA GLY A 29 -21.77 6.14 28.16
C GLY A 29 -20.34 6.28 27.67
N ALA A 30 -19.48 5.32 28.01
CA ALA A 30 -18.25 5.12 27.26
C ALA A 30 -18.70 4.85 25.81
N LEU A 31 -18.53 5.85 24.95
CA LEU A 31 -18.47 5.64 23.52
C LEU A 31 -17.27 4.72 23.32
N SER A 32 -17.52 3.41 23.29
CA SER A 32 -16.56 2.46 22.78
C SER A 32 -16.35 2.84 21.32
N VAL A 33 -15.26 3.54 21.05
CA VAL A 33 -14.65 3.49 19.72
C VAL A 33 -14.48 2.00 19.46
N PRO A 34 -15.10 1.42 18.42
CA PRO A 34 -14.78 0.05 18.07
C PRO A 34 -13.27 0.04 17.86
N ALA A 35 -12.55 -0.77 18.64
CA ALA A 35 -11.16 -1.05 18.36
C ALA A 35 -11.09 -1.33 16.86
N ALA A 36 -10.22 -0.60 16.14
CA ALA A 36 -9.86 -0.95 14.79
C ALA A 36 -9.61 -2.46 14.82
N THR A 37 -10.46 -3.20 14.12
CA THR A 37 -10.30 -4.64 14.04
C THR A 37 -8.97 -4.81 13.33
N ALA A 38 -7.92 -5.18 14.09
CA ALA A 38 -6.63 -5.55 13.53
C ALA A 38 -6.92 -6.44 12.33
N LYS A 39 -6.55 -5.97 11.13
CA LYS A 39 -6.67 -6.75 9.90
C LYS A 39 -5.95 -8.07 10.21
N PRO A 40 -6.62 -9.22 10.11
CA PRO A 40 -6.05 -10.47 10.58
C PRO A 40 -4.83 -10.76 9.72
N CYS A 41 -3.64 -10.78 10.31
CA CYS A 41 -2.45 -11.25 9.62
C CYS A 41 -2.75 -12.63 9.02
N TYR A 42 -2.48 -12.80 7.73
CA TYR A 42 -2.62 -14.09 7.06
C TYR A 42 -1.61 -15.07 7.68
N GLY A 43 -2.07 -15.93 8.60
CA GLY A 43 -1.31 -17.01 9.24
C GLY A 43 -0.31 -16.55 10.31
N ASP A 44 -0.35 -17.21 11.48
CA ASP A 44 0.64 -17.19 12.56
C ASP A 44 1.46 -15.89 12.73
N CYS A 45 0.79 -14.82 13.16
CA CYS A 45 1.40 -13.54 13.56
C CYS A 45 2.20 -13.73 14.88
N GLN A 46 3.29 -14.48 14.80
CA GLN A 46 4.30 -14.59 15.84
C GLN A 46 5.49 -13.78 15.35
N PRO A 47 5.73 -12.57 15.90
CA PRO A 47 6.81 -11.73 15.46
C PRO A 47 8.12 -12.49 15.46
N GLY A 48 8.77 -12.51 14.31
CA GLY A 48 9.83 -13.48 14.11
C GLY A 48 10.28 -13.66 12.69
N VAL A 49 11.42 -14.33 12.59
CA VAL A 49 12.01 -14.72 11.32
C VAL A 49 12.02 -16.23 11.18
N VAL A 50 11.67 -16.71 10.00
CA VAL A 50 11.83 -18.11 9.61
C VAL A 50 12.43 -18.21 8.23
N ARG A 51 13.03 -19.36 7.93
CA ARG A 51 13.37 -19.76 6.58
C ARG A 51 12.55 -21.00 6.20
N ALA A 52 11.66 -20.83 5.22
CA ALA A 52 10.79 -21.89 4.74
C ALA A 52 10.86 -21.97 3.20
N ALA A 53 11.12 -23.17 2.68
CA ALA A 53 11.15 -23.44 1.23
C ALA A 53 12.06 -22.50 0.39
N GLY A 54 13.15 -22.01 0.97
CA GLY A 54 14.06 -21.07 0.28
C GLY A 54 13.67 -19.60 0.41
N VAL A 55 12.61 -19.29 1.15
CA VAL A 55 12.18 -17.92 1.42
C VAL A 55 12.60 -17.54 2.84
N LEU A 56 13.26 -16.39 2.99
CA LEU A 56 13.35 -15.72 4.28
C LEU A 56 12.04 -14.97 4.49
N LYS A 57 11.35 -15.26 5.58
CA LYS A 57 10.12 -14.56 5.97
C LYS A 57 10.34 -13.89 7.30
N TYR A 58 10.03 -12.60 7.37
CA TYR A 58 10.03 -11.85 8.61
C TYR A 58 8.71 -11.11 8.78
N ASP A 59 8.12 -11.28 9.95
CA ASP A 59 6.94 -10.54 10.41
C ASP A 59 7.34 -9.69 11.60
N ALA A 60 7.12 -8.39 11.46
CA ALA A 60 7.41 -7.39 12.46
C ALA A 60 6.49 -7.51 13.70
N PRO A 61 6.94 -7.06 14.88
CA PRO A 61 6.08 -6.97 16.07
C PRO A 61 5.01 -5.89 15.98
N VAL A 62 3.75 -6.28 16.15
CA VAL A 62 2.64 -5.31 16.07
C VAL A 62 2.69 -4.18 17.11
N GLY A 63 2.26 -2.99 16.70
CA GLY A 63 2.12 -1.79 17.54
C GLY A 63 3.43 -1.07 17.83
N VAL A 64 4.43 -1.22 16.96
CA VAL A 64 5.75 -0.59 17.06
C VAL A 64 6.12 -0.02 15.69
N ASP A 65 6.66 1.19 15.65
CA ASP A 65 7.29 1.73 14.44
C ASP A 65 8.64 1.01 14.25
N ASP A 66 8.71 0.10 13.29
CA ASP A 66 9.79 -0.85 13.14
C ASP A 66 10.91 -0.39 12.19
N HIS A 67 12.16 -0.63 12.59
CA HIS A 67 13.32 -0.31 11.74
C HIS A 67 14.11 -1.57 11.40
N ILE A 68 13.71 -2.14 10.26
CA ILE A 68 14.07 -3.47 9.78
C ILE A 68 15.15 -3.36 8.69
N THR A 69 16.22 -4.14 8.83
CA THR A 69 17.28 -4.26 7.83
C THR A 69 17.58 -5.72 7.51
N ILE A 70 17.56 -6.05 6.22
CA ILE A 70 18.00 -7.35 5.69
C ILE A 70 19.37 -7.18 5.04
N ALA A 71 20.37 -7.91 5.53
CA ALA A 71 21.74 -7.83 5.04
C ALA A 71 22.32 -9.20 4.69
N ALA A 72 23.11 -9.24 3.61
CA ALA A 72 23.76 -10.46 3.14
C ALA A 72 25.11 -10.67 3.82
N GLY A 73 25.36 -11.89 4.28
CA GLY A 73 26.66 -12.37 4.72
C GLY A 73 27.09 -13.59 3.91
N SER A 74 28.32 -14.07 4.15
CA SER A 74 28.81 -15.29 3.50
C SER A 74 28.02 -16.52 3.95
N GLY A 75 27.03 -16.93 3.15
CA GLY A 75 26.21 -18.13 3.39
C GLY A 75 25.09 -17.94 4.40
N PHE A 76 24.72 -16.69 4.74
CA PHE A 76 23.57 -16.38 5.59
C PHE A 76 22.97 -15.01 5.23
N LEU A 77 21.69 -14.82 5.51
CA LEU A 77 21.07 -13.51 5.62
C LEU A 77 20.97 -13.13 7.10
N THR A 78 21.08 -11.84 7.39
CA THR A 78 20.85 -11.28 8.72
C THR A 78 19.62 -10.39 8.66
N VAL A 79 18.67 -10.64 9.56
CA VAL A 79 17.55 -9.73 9.84
C VAL A 79 17.88 -8.99 11.11
N THR A 80 17.81 -7.67 11.07
CA THR A 80 17.93 -6.80 12.23
C THR A 80 16.69 -5.94 12.32
N ASP A 81 16.09 -5.87 13.50
CA ASP A 81 15.04 -4.92 13.82
C ASP A 81 15.50 -4.20 15.09
N THR A 82 15.77 -2.90 14.95
CA THR A 82 16.42 -2.11 16.01
C THR A 82 15.45 -1.55 17.05
N THR A 83 14.16 -1.68 16.81
CA THR A 83 13.06 -1.05 17.57
C THR A 83 12.28 -2.09 18.35
N ALA A 84 12.21 -3.32 17.86
CA ALA A 84 11.51 -4.39 18.56
C ALA A 84 12.32 -5.70 18.66
N THR A 85 11.84 -6.58 19.55
CA THR A 85 12.44 -7.90 19.77
C THR A 85 11.59 -8.96 19.10
N PHE A 86 12.24 -9.95 18.50
CA PHE A 86 11.54 -11.01 17.78
C PHE A 86 12.19 -12.37 18.02
N THR A 87 11.55 -13.44 17.50
CA THR A 87 12.05 -14.81 17.67
C THR A 87 12.57 -15.40 16.36
N ALA A 88 13.54 -16.30 16.44
CA ALA A 88 14.00 -17.07 15.28
C ALA A 88 13.35 -18.46 15.31
N GLY A 89 12.64 -18.80 14.24
CA GLY A 89 12.13 -20.15 14.01
C GLY A 89 13.02 -20.96 13.08
N ALA A 90 12.42 -21.90 12.35
CA ALA A 90 13.15 -22.88 11.55
C ALA A 90 14.13 -22.23 10.55
N GLY A 91 15.37 -22.73 10.52
CA GLY A 91 16.42 -22.27 9.61
C GLY A 91 17.10 -20.94 9.98
N CYS A 92 16.69 -20.34 11.10
CA CYS A 92 17.27 -19.12 11.64
C CYS A 92 17.73 -19.31 13.09
N THR A 93 18.70 -18.51 13.51
CA THR A 93 19.24 -18.52 14.87
C THR A 93 19.37 -17.08 15.35
N MET A 94 18.87 -16.77 16.55
CA MET A 94 19.07 -15.44 17.15
C MET A 94 20.56 -15.18 17.39
N VAL A 95 20.98 -13.96 17.08
CA VAL A 95 22.30 -13.40 17.43
C VAL A 95 22.18 -12.52 18.67
N THR A 96 21.14 -11.69 18.71
CA THR A 96 20.73 -10.87 19.87
C THR A 96 19.20 -10.95 20.00
N ALA A 97 18.56 -10.18 20.87
CA ALA A 97 17.09 -10.07 20.90
C ALA A 97 16.49 -9.32 19.67
N HIS A 98 17.34 -8.59 18.94
CA HIS A 98 17.02 -7.66 17.85
C HIS A 98 17.59 -8.13 16.50
N GLN A 99 18.23 -9.30 16.47
CA GLN A 99 18.95 -9.75 15.29
C GLN A 99 18.98 -11.27 15.22
N ALA A 100 18.73 -11.80 14.03
CA ALA A 100 18.83 -13.22 13.73
C ALA A 100 19.59 -13.46 12.42
N ARG A 101 20.23 -14.62 12.33
CA ARG A 101 20.89 -15.11 11.11
C ARG A 101 20.18 -16.34 10.58
N CYS A 102 19.88 -16.32 9.29
CA CYS A 102 19.24 -17.41 8.57
C CYS A 102 20.23 -17.99 7.55
N ALA A 103 20.54 -19.29 7.64
CA ALA A 103 21.48 -19.94 6.74
C ALA A 103 20.97 -19.89 5.29
N SER A 104 21.87 -19.63 4.33
CA SER A 104 21.48 -19.18 3.00
C SER A 104 22.14 -19.92 1.82
N SER A 105 21.33 -20.52 0.92
CA SER A 105 21.77 -21.05 -0.38
C SER A 105 20.85 -20.80 -1.61
N ASN A 106 19.61 -20.28 -1.46
CA ASN A 106 18.68 -19.80 -2.51
C ASN A 106 17.63 -18.88 -1.83
N PHE A 107 17.34 -17.68 -2.35
CA PHE A 107 16.50 -16.68 -1.67
C PHE A 107 15.46 -16.03 -2.57
N SER A 108 14.24 -15.95 -2.04
CA SER A 108 13.50 -14.69 -2.03
C SER A 108 13.41 -14.18 -0.59
N ILE A 109 13.21 -12.87 -0.46
CA ILE A 109 12.98 -12.21 0.83
C ILE A 109 11.50 -11.80 0.87
N VAL A 110 10.85 -12.01 2.00
CA VAL A 110 9.50 -11.50 2.27
C VAL A 110 9.51 -10.86 3.66
N VAL A 111 9.17 -9.59 3.72
CA VAL A 111 9.12 -8.80 4.95
C VAL A 111 7.75 -8.15 5.07
N ARG A 112 7.12 -8.24 6.25
CA ARG A 112 5.88 -7.54 6.59
C ARG A 112 6.11 -6.67 7.82
N GLY A 113 5.91 -5.36 7.69
CA GLY A 113 5.93 -4.37 8.78
C GLY A 113 4.63 -4.37 9.61
N LEU A 114 3.51 -4.69 8.97
CA LEU A 114 2.17 -4.83 9.55
C LEU A 114 1.52 -3.51 9.97
N ASP A 115 2.00 -2.84 11.02
CA ASP A 115 1.41 -1.60 11.53
C ASP A 115 2.46 -0.70 12.19
N GLY A 116 2.23 0.61 12.16
CA GLY A 116 3.22 1.60 12.57
C GLY A 116 3.82 2.30 11.36
N ASP A 117 4.61 3.34 11.63
CA ASP A 117 5.35 4.03 10.57
C ASP A 117 6.72 3.34 10.41
N ASP A 118 6.79 2.32 9.57
CA ASP A 118 7.94 1.41 9.48
C ASP A 118 9.00 1.88 8.49
N VAL A 119 10.23 1.43 8.72
CA VAL A 119 11.35 1.57 7.79
C VAL A 119 11.92 0.18 7.51
N ILE A 120 11.69 -0.31 6.28
CA ILE A 120 12.15 -1.61 5.83
C ILE A 120 13.23 -1.42 4.76
N THR A 121 14.44 -1.93 5.02
CA THR A 121 15.57 -1.81 4.10
C THR A 121 16.18 -3.17 3.76
N ASN A 122 16.14 -3.55 2.48
CA ASN A 122 16.92 -4.67 1.95
C ASN A 122 18.24 -4.12 1.35
N THR A 123 19.37 -4.45 1.99
CA THR A 123 20.70 -4.03 1.50
C THR A 123 21.37 -5.13 0.67
N THR A 124 20.61 -6.13 0.24
CA THR A 124 21.13 -7.27 -0.53
C THR A 124 20.96 -7.03 -2.03
N SER A 125 21.53 -7.92 -2.83
CA SER A 125 21.30 -7.96 -4.28
C SER A 125 20.25 -9.01 -4.67
N LEU A 126 19.38 -9.37 -3.74
CA LEU A 126 18.33 -10.36 -3.93
C LEU A 126 17.00 -9.61 -4.00
N GLY A 127 16.13 -10.04 -4.91
CA GLY A 127 14.77 -9.54 -4.95
C GLY A 127 14.00 -9.87 -3.67
N ALA A 128 13.19 -8.91 -3.24
CA ALA A 128 12.40 -8.95 -2.03
C ALA A 128 10.96 -8.53 -2.30
N HIS A 129 10.04 -9.12 -1.55
CA HIS A 129 8.70 -8.58 -1.38
C HIS A 129 8.66 -7.85 -0.03
N LEU A 130 8.58 -6.54 -0.07
CA LEU A 130 8.50 -5.68 1.11
C LEU A 130 7.06 -5.17 1.21
N MET A 131 6.41 -5.48 2.34
CA MET A 131 5.08 -4.99 2.68
C MET A 131 5.22 -4.08 3.90
N GLY A 132 4.84 -2.81 3.76
CA GLY A 132 4.80 -1.83 4.84
C GLY A 132 3.72 -2.21 5.83
N GLY A 133 2.46 -1.98 5.48
CA GLY A 133 1.34 -2.33 6.31
C GLY A 133 0.45 -1.12 6.55
N ALA A 134 0.16 -0.79 7.79
CA ALA A 134 -0.65 0.39 8.11
C ALA A 134 0.21 1.44 8.81
N GLY A 135 0.30 2.64 8.24
CA GLY A 135 1.15 3.73 8.71
C GLY A 135 1.89 4.33 7.53
N ASP A 136 2.62 5.42 7.76
CA ASP A 136 3.41 6.05 6.69
C ASP A 136 4.78 5.34 6.60
N ASP A 137 4.88 4.36 5.71
CA ASP A 137 6.01 3.44 5.64
C ASP A 137 7.10 3.91 4.66
N ARG A 138 8.33 3.43 4.87
CA ARG A 138 9.45 3.62 3.95
C ARG A 138 10.08 2.28 3.58
N LEU A 139 9.93 1.90 2.31
CA LEU A 139 10.44 0.64 1.76
C LEU A 139 11.64 0.91 0.84
N VAL A 140 12.73 0.17 1.05
CA VAL A 140 13.94 0.23 0.21
C VAL A 140 14.30 -1.17 -0.29
N GLY A 141 14.09 -1.42 -1.58
CA GLY A 141 14.19 -2.71 -2.27
C GLY A 141 15.62 -3.26 -2.35
N GLY A 142 16.58 -2.44 -2.76
CA GLY A 142 17.98 -2.86 -2.82
C GLY A 142 18.51 -2.90 -4.25
N SER A 143 19.18 -3.98 -4.64
CA SER A 143 19.71 -4.12 -6.02
C SER A 143 19.16 -5.35 -6.77
N GLY A 144 18.09 -5.96 -6.27
CA GLY A 144 17.40 -7.07 -6.91
C GLY A 144 16.15 -6.59 -7.63
N ASP A 145 15.37 -7.50 -8.21
CA ASP A 145 14.04 -7.14 -8.71
C ASP A 145 13.06 -7.22 -7.53
N ASP A 146 12.63 -6.07 -7.02
CA ASP A 146 11.86 -5.95 -5.79
C ASP A 146 10.37 -5.66 -6.04
N LEU A 147 9.52 -6.20 -5.17
CA LEU A 147 8.08 -5.96 -5.11
C LEU A 147 7.80 -5.14 -3.85
N LEU A 148 7.30 -3.92 -4.01
CA LEU A 148 7.07 -2.95 -2.95
C LEU A 148 5.57 -2.71 -2.78
N THR A 149 5.04 -3.07 -1.62
CA THR A 149 3.62 -2.89 -1.27
C THR A 149 3.55 -2.00 -0.03
N GLY A 150 3.25 -0.70 -0.20
CA GLY A 150 3.11 0.23 0.93
C GLY A 150 1.97 -0.15 1.89
N GLU A 151 0.84 -0.54 1.30
CA GLU A 151 -0.44 -0.75 1.98
C GLU A 151 -1.20 0.54 2.35
N PHE A 152 -1.51 0.80 3.61
CA PHE A 152 -2.31 1.95 4.03
C PHE A 152 -1.42 3.03 4.62
N GLY A 153 -1.35 4.19 3.99
CA GLY A 153 -0.48 5.26 4.48
C GLY A 153 -0.12 6.22 3.37
N ALA A 154 0.77 7.16 3.68
CA ALA A 154 1.54 7.88 2.69
C ALA A 154 2.94 7.29 2.63
N ASP A 155 3.14 6.32 1.74
CA ASP A 155 4.34 5.49 1.75
C ASP A 155 5.44 6.05 0.85
N VAL A 156 6.67 5.66 1.10
CA VAL A 156 7.82 5.95 0.23
C VAL A 156 8.40 4.65 -0.28
N LEU A 157 8.24 4.40 -1.57
CA LEU A 157 8.63 3.17 -2.25
C LEU A 157 9.88 3.42 -3.09
N LEU A 158 11.02 2.88 -2.68
CA LEU A 158 12.29 3.03 -3.40
C LEU A 158 12.79 1.65 -3.86
N GLY A 159 12.85 1.44 -5.18
CA GLY A 159 13.31 0.18 -5.78
C GLY A 159 14.80 -0.04 -5.56
N GLY A 160 15.59 0.95 -5.97
CA GLY A 160 17.04 0.95 -5.90
C GLY A 160 17.64 0.60 -7.26
N GLY A 161 17.97 -0.66 -7.50
CA GLY A 161 18.40 -1.09 -8.83
C GLY A 161 17.89 -2.49 -9.11
N GLY A 162 17.64 -2.79 -10.38
CA GLY A 162 16.88 -3.97 -10.74
C GLY A 162 15.71 -3.53 -11.59
N SER A 163 14.70 -4.38 -11.68
CA SER A 163 13.40 -4.06 -12.27
C SER A 163 12.36 -4.12 -11.16
N ASP A 164 12.03 -2.97 -10.60
CA ASP A 164 11.27 -2.87 -9.35
C ASP A 164 9.79 -2.57 -9.62
N THR A 165 8.90 -3.06 -8.77
CA THR A 165 7.45 -2.93 -8.93
C THR A 165 6.81 -2.33 -7.70
N ALA A 166 6.10 -1.21 -7.86
CA ALA A 166 5.12 -0.76 -6.88
C ALA A 166 3.79 -1.50 -7.10
N ASP A 167 3.33 -2.23 -6.09
CA ASP A 167 2.18 -3.14 -6.18
C ASP A 167 1.03 -2.70 -5.28
N TYR A 168 -0.09 -2.39 -5.94
CA TYR A 168 -1.35 -1.96 -5.34
C TYR A 168 -2.44 -3.04 -5.35
N SER A 169 -2.11 -4.27 -5.76
CA SER A 169 -3.12 -5.30 -5.99
C SER A 169 -3.81 -5.82 -4.73
N GLU A 170 -3.17 -5.70 -3.56
CA GLU A 170 -3.68 -6.16 -2.27
C GLU A 170 -4.39 -5.05 -1.46
N THR A 171 -4.26 -3.79 -1.89
CA THR A 171 -4.62 -2.61 -1.10
C THR A 171 -6.08 -2.22 -1.17
N SER A 172 -6.74 -2.42 -2.31
CA SER A 172 -8.04 -1.79 -2.54
C SER A 172 -9.16 -2.78 -2.88
N ILE A 173 -10.17 -2.80 -2.00
CA ILE A 173 -11.47 -3.41 -2.30
C ILE A 173 -12.53 -2.36 -2.63
N ARG A 174 -12.23 -1.06 -2.53
CA ARG A 174 -13.24 0.02 -2.62
C ARG A 174 -13.11 0.88 -3.88
N THR A 175 -11.92 1.36 -4.24
CA THR A 175 -11.65 2.14 -5.48
C THR A 175 -10.32 1.79 -6.12
N GLY A 176 -10.13 2.17 -7.39
CA GLY A 176 -8.84 2.04 -8.05
C GLY A 176 -7.87 3.14 -7.66
N VAL A 177 -6.62 2.98 -8.08
CA VAL A 177 -5.50 3.87 -7.79
C VAL A 177 -5.18 4.76 -8.99
N ARG A 178 -4.54 5.90 -8.72
CA ARG A 178 -3.85 6.68 -9.75
C ARG A 178 -2.37 6.70 -9.38
N ALA A 179 -1.54 5.95 -10.08
CA ALA A 179 -0.10 5.88 -9.83
C ALA A 179 0.68 6.26 -11.09
N ASP A 180 1.77 7.00 -10.92
CA ASP A 180 2.70 7.34 -11.97
C ASP A 180 4.17 7.18 -11.56
N LEU A 181 5.07 7.01 -12.53
CA LEU A 181 6.49 6.70 -12.29
C LEU A 181 7.39 7.94 -12.50
N ASP A 182 6.88 9.14 -12.20
CA ASP A 182 7.58 10.39 -12.48
C ASP A 182 8.63 10.76 -11.40
N GLY A 183 8.62 10.06 -10.27
CA GLY A 183 9.53 10.25 -9.15
C GLY A 183 9.19 11.44 -8.25
N ALA A 184 8.02 12.05 -8.43
CA ALA A 184 7.55 13.14 -7.62
C ALA A 184 7.04 12.65 -6.25
N PRO A 185 7.15 13.49 -5.21
CA PRO A 185 6.69 13.11 -3.89
C PRO A 185 5.19 13.37 -3.72
N GLY A 186 4.46 12.36 -3.27
CA GLY A 186 3.13 12.51 -2.72
C GLY A 186 2.10 12.97 -3.75
N ASP A 187 2.05 12.30 -4.88
CA ASP A 187 1.03 12.42 -5.93
C ASP A 187 0.51 11.09 -6.48
N ASP A 188 1.10 9.97 -6.07
CA ASP A 188 0.64 8.61 -6.39
C ASP A 188 -0.38 8.11 -5.37
N GLY A 189 -1.42 7.42 -5.78
CA GLY A 189 -2.50 6.96 -4.89
C GLY A 189 -3.74 7.86 -4.87
N GLY A 190 -4.82 7.32 -4.29
CA GLY A 190 -6.15 7.93 -4.25
C GLY A 190 -6.55 8.42 -2.86
N SER A 191 -7.55 9.31 -2.80
CA SER A 191 -8.14 9.77 -1.53
C SER A 191 -8.86 8.68 -0.72
N GLU A 192 -8.83 7.44 -1.18
CA GLU A 192 -9.40 6.27 -0.52
C GLU A 192 -8.34 5.36 0.12
N ASP A 193 -7.04 5.63 -0.10
CA ASP A 193 -5.91 5.00 0.61
C ASP A 193 -5.85 5.45 2.08
N GLY A 194 -6.65 6.44 2.44
CA GLY A 194 -6.77 7.01 3.77
C GLY A 194 -7.24 8.46 3.72
N PRO A 195 -7.29 9.19 4.86
CA PRO A 195 -7.61 10.61 4.85
C PRO A 195 -6.61 11.42 3.99
N ALA A 196 -6.99 12.64 3.59
CA ALA A 196 -6.19 13.53 2.75
C ALA A 196 -4.72 13.62 3.22
N GLY A 197 -3.83 12.92 2.53
CA GLY A 197 -2.46 12.67 2.97
C GLY A 197 -1.83 11.41 2.37
N SER A 198 -2.62 10.35 2.13
CA SER A 198 -2.18 9.05 1.59
C SER A 198 -1.84 9.12 0.10
N ARG A 199 -0.76 9.82 -0.21
CA ARG A 199 -0.19 9.86 -1.53
C ARG A 199 1.21 9.31 -1.42
N ASP A 200 1.44 8.18 -2.04
CA ASP A 200 2.74 7.56 -2.04
C ASP A 200 3.73 8.43 -2.80
N THR A 201 5.00 8.23 -2.47
CA THR A 201 6.13 8.68 -3.26
C THR A 201 6.74 7.43 -3.88
N ILE A 202 6.49 7.21 -5.16
CA ILE A 202 7.20 6.19 -5.91
C ILE A 202 8.52 6.78 -6.38
N GLY A 203 9.63 6.13 -6.02
CA GLY A 203 10.96 6.58 -6.40
C GLY A 203 11.14 6.55 -7.93
N ALA A 204 11.97 7.47 -8.44
CA ALA A 204 12.36 7.47 -9.85
C ALA A 204 13.17 6.23 -10.28
N ASP A 205 13.49 5.36 -9.32
CA ASP A 205 14.16 4.07 -9.43
C ASP A 205 13.17 2.89 -9.34
N VAL A 206 11.90 3.11 -9.67
CA VAL A 206 10.89 2.07 -9.84
C VAL A 206 10.39 2.10 -11.28
N GLU A 207 10.39 0.94 -11.94
CA GLU A 207 10.08 0.83 -13.38
C GLU A 207 8.68 0.29 -13.67
N ASN A 208 8.02 -0.35 -12.70
CA ASN A 208 6.80 -1.11 -12.93
C ASN A 208 5.69 -0.76 -11.94
N LEU A 209 4.44 -0.83 -12.42
CA LEU A 209 3.23 -0.64 -11.63
C LEU A 209 2.32 -1.85 -11.77
N GLN A 210 1.78 -2.30 -10.64
CA GLN A 210 0.66 -3.23 -10.60
C GLN A 210 -0.54 -2.56 -9.92
N GLY A 211 -1.64 -2.46 -10.67
CA GLY A 211 -2.89 -1.87 -10.21
C GLY A 211 -3.72 -2.80 -9.34
N THR A 212 -4.96 -2.39 -9.11
CA THR A 212 -5.93 -3.03 -8.23
C THR A 212 -6.96 -3.84 -9.03
N ILE A 213 -8.00 -4.34 -8.36
CA ILE A 213 -9.17 -4.99 -8.98
C ILE A 213 -10.28 -4.00 -9.35
N ARG A 214 -9.98 -2.70 -9.37
CA ARG A 214 -10.89 -1.58 -9.61
C ARG A 214 -10.31 -0.72 -10.72
N ASP A 215 -11.13 0.16 -11.29
CA ASP A 215 -10.72 1.06 -12.37
C ASP A 215 -9.52 1.94 -11.97
N ASP A 216 -8.34 1.63 -12.49
CA ASP A 216 -7.09 2.30 -12.18
C ASP A 216 -6.64 3.28 -13.27
N VAL A 217 -5.74 4.20 -12.91
CA VAL A 217 -4.98 5.04 -13.84
C VAL A 217 -3.49 4.81 -13.57
N LEU A 218 -2.80 4.10 -14.44
CA LEU A 218 -1.38 3.76 -14.30
C LEU A 218 -0.58 4.45 -15.40
N THR A 219 0.42 5.24 -15.01
CA THR A 219 1.27 5.98 -15.96
C THR A 219 2.73 5.61 -15.78
N GLY A 220 3.40 5.24 -16.86
CA GLY A 220 4.83 4.98 -16.89
C GLY A 220 5.66 6.26 -16.85
N ASN A 221 6.90 6.19 -17.31
CA ASN A 221 7.81 7.30 -17.44
C ASN A 221 8.48 7.31 -18.83
N ALA A 222 9.68 7.87 -18.94
CA ALA A 222 10.39 7.93 -20.23
C ALA A 222 11.31 6.72 -20.48
N GLY A 223 11.37 5.78 -19.54
CA GLY A 223 12.10 4.52 -19.63
C GLY A 223 11.15 3.34 -19.91
N PRO A 224 11.68 2.13 -20.11
CA PRO A 224 10.86 0.94 -20.29
C PRO A 224 10.07 0.60 -19.03
N ASN A 225 8.75 0.47 -19.14
CA ASN A 225 7.87 0.15 -18.02
C ASN A 225 7.07 -1.14 -18.23
N THR A 226 6.75 -1.83 -17.13
CA THR A 226 5.70 -2.85 -17.10
C THR A 226 4.51 -2.33 -16.30
N LEU A 227 3.37 -2.14 -16.95
CA LEU A 227 2.14 -1.69 -16.30
C LEU A 227 1.10 -2.80 -16.38
N THR A 228 0.65 -3.30 -15.23
CA THR A 228 -0.31 -4.42 -15.17
C THR A 228 -1.54 -4.01 -14.37
N ALA A 229 -2.71 -4.04 -15.00
CA ALA A 229 -3.98 -3.95 -14.30
C ALA A 229 -4.48 -5.33 -13.88
N VAL A 230 -5.13 -5.42 -12.71
CA VAL A 230 -5.62 -6.70 -12.15
C VAL A 230 -7.13 -6.83 -12.33
N GLY A 231 -7.87 -5.76 -12.58
CA GLY A 231 -9.26 -5.77 -13.01
C GLY A 231 -9.90 -4.40 -12.93
N GLY A 232 -11.03 -4.21 -13.60
CA GLY A 232 -11.63 -2.89 -13.73
C GLY A 232 -11.54 -2.41 -15.17
N HIS A 233 -11.99 -1.18 -15.39
CA HIS A 233 -11.87 -0.45 -16.65
C HIS A 233 -10.73 0.56 -16.53
N ASP A 234 -9.52 0.14 -16.87
CA ASP A 234 -8.31 0.87 -16.50
C ASP A 234 -7.85 1.85 -17.59
N VAL A 235 -7.01 2.80 -17.21
CA VAL A 235 -6.27 3.68 -18.13
C VAL A 235 -4.79 3.46 -17.90
N LEU A 236 -4.11 2.84 -18.88
CA LEU A 236 -2.67 2.60 -18.85
C LEU A 236 -2.01 3.52 -19.89
N GLN A 237 -0.96 4.22 -19.47
CA GLN A 237 -0.18 5.12 -20.33
C GLN A 237 1.31 4.83 -20.16
N GLY A 238 1.97 4.24 -21.17
CA GLY A 238 3.41 3.93 -21.13
C GLY A 238 4.30 5.17 -21.16
N LEU A 239 3.86 6.19 -21.91
CA LEU A 239 4.56 7.44 -22.20
C LEU A 239 5.71 7.27 -23.18
N GLY A 240 6.94 7.03 -22.73
CA GLY A 240 8.07 6.88 -23.64
C GLY A 240 8.92 5.70 -23.19
N GLY A 241 9.42 4.87 -24.08
CA GLY A 241 10.13 3.68 -23.63
C GLY A 241 9.92 2.51 -24.56
N GLY A 242 10.06 1.30 -24.04
CA GLY A 242 9.65 0.11 -24.75
C GLY A 242 8.85 -0.72 -23.77
N ASP A 243 7.54 -0.53 -23.78
CA ASP A 243 6.71 -0.82 -22.64
C ASP A 243 5.97 -2.14 -22.78
N GLN A 244 5.60 -2.73 -21.64
CA GLN A 244 4.74 -3.91 -21.56
C GLN A 244 3.50 -3.56 -20.75
N LEU A 245 2.38 -3.36 -21.44
CA LEU A 245 1.13 -2.90 -20.82
C LEU A 245 0.09 -4.01 -20.88
N THR A 246 -0.40 -4.46 -19.73
CA THR A 246 -1.45 -5.47 -19.64
C THR A 246 -2.68 -4.85 -18.99
N GLY A 247 -3.70 -4.56 -19.81
CA GLY A 247 -5.05 -4.21 -19.34
C GLY A 247 -5.89 -5.47 -19.11
N ARG A 248 -6.97 -5.33 -18.34
CA ARG A 248 -7.89 -6.43 -18.04
C ARG A 248 -9.32 -6.16 -18.50
N GLY A 249 -9.46 -5.67 -19.73
CA GLY A 249 -10.71 -5.53 -20.45
C GLY A 249 -11.45 -4.21 -20.20
N GLY A 250 -12.02 -3.64 -21.27
CA GLY A 250 -12.95 -2.52 -21.21
C GLY A 250 -12.33 -1.16 -20.87
N GLY A 251 -11.01 -1.07 -20.75
CA GLY A 251 -10.24 0.15 -20.50
C GLY A 251 -9.56 0.75 -21.73
N THR A 252 -8.55 1.58 -21.50
CA THR A 252 -7.66 2.17 -22.51
C THR A 252 -6.22 1.83 -22.18
N VAL A 253 -5.47 1.39 -23.17
CA VAL A 253 -4.05 1.06 -23.06
C VAL A 253 -3.32 1.84 -24.16
N ASP A 254 -2.51 2.81 -23.76
CA ASP A 254 -1.73 3.66 -24.66
C ASP A 254 -0.24 3.44 -24.41
N GLY A 255 0.47 2.82 -25.34
CA GLY A 255 1.92 2.58 -25.20
C GLY A 255 2.73 3.87 -25.26
N GLY A 256 2.29 4.86 -26.04
CA GLY A 256 2.99 6.13 -26.21
C GLY A 256 4.08 6.07 -27.29
N ASP A 257 5.24 6.67 -26.99
CA ASP A 257 6.41 6.74 -27.86
C ASP A 257 7.33 5.55 -27.62
N GLY A 258 7.56 4.72 -28.64
CA GLY A 258 8.67 3.76 -28.61
C GLY A 258 8.34 2.42 -29.22
N THR A 259 8.54 1.32 -28.50
CA THR A 259 8.19 -0.02 -29.01
C THR A 259 7.51 -0.81 -27.93
N ASP A 260 6.19 -0.82 -28.01
CA ASP A 260 5.31 -1.17 -26.93
C ASP A 260 4.51 -2.43 -27.27
N HIS A 261 4.38 -3.28 -26.26
CA HIS A 261 3.59 -4.49 -26.30
C HIS A 261 2.40 -4.36 -25.35
N CYS A 262 1.22 -4.29 -25.94
CA CYS A 262 -0.03 -4.11 -25.22
C CYS A 262 -0.87 -5.38 -25.25
N ILE A 263 -1.35 -5.81 -24.10
CA ILE A 263 -2.17 -7.00 -23.91
C ILE A 263 -3.49 -6.58 -23.29
N SER A 264 -4.59 -7.12 -23.80
CA SER A 264 -5.91 -7.11 -23.14
C SER A 264 -6.20 -8.53 -22.69
N ASP A 265 -6.12 -8.78 -21.39
CA ASP A 265 -6.42 -10.07 -20.79
C ASP A 265 -7.90 -10.16 -20.39
N LEU A 266 -8.65 -10.95 -21.15
CA LEU A 266 -10.07 -11.22 -20.96
C LEU A 266 -10.31 -12.58 -20.28
N THR A 267 -9.26 -13.23 -19.76
CA THR A 267 -9.38 -14.55 -19.13
C THR A 267 -10.39 -14.48 -17.98
N GLY A 268 -11.52 -15.18 -18.16
CA GLY A 268 -12.60 -15.20 -17.17
C GLY A 268 -13.48 -13.95 -17.13
N LEU A 269 -13.36 -13.04 -18.11
CA LEU A 269 -14.17 -11.83 -18.26
C LEU A 269 -15.09 -11.89 -19.51
N PRO A 270 -16.14 -11.06 -19.57
CA PRO A 270 -16.89 -10.86 -20.82
C PRO A 270 -15.97 -10.32 -21.92
N GLU A 271 -16.23 -10.66 -23.19
CA GLU A 271 -15.48 -10.15 -24.33
C GLU A 271 -15.68 -8.64 -24.53
N GLN A 272 -14.94 -7.84 -23.76
CA GLN A 272 -14.83 -6.39 -23.92
C GLN A 272 -13.34 -6.04 -23.94
N PRO A 273 -12.68 -6.11 -25.12
CA PRO A 273 -11.26 -5.80 -25.21
C PRO A 273 -10.98 -4.33 -24.89
N ASP A 274 -9.78 -4.07 -24.41
CA ASP A 274 -9.26 -2.73 -24.19
C ASP A 274 -9.10 -1.98 -25.52
N ARG A 275 -9.11 -0.64 -25.44
CA ARG A 275 -8.80 0.23 -26.57
C ARG A 275 -7.30 0.51 -26.58
N PHE A 276 -6.64 0.07 -27.65
CA PHE A 276 -5.21 0.31 -27.83
C PHE A 276 -4.91 1.60 -28.58
N ALA A 277 -3.87 2.31 -28.14
CA ALA A 277 -3.19 3.40 -28.83
C ALA A 277 -1.67 3.26 -28.62
N GLY A 278 -0.84 3.80 -29.51
CA GLY A 278 0.61 3.78 -29.33
C GLY A 278 1.23 2.39 -29.10
N CYS A 279 0.64 1.32 -29.63
CA CYS A 279 1.12 -0.06 -29.42
C CYS A 279 1.60 -0.68 -30.73
N GLU A 280 2.88 -1.08 -30.79
CA GLU A 280 3.47 -1.80 -31.92
C GLU A 280 2.95 -3.23 -32.00
N VAL A 281 2.78 -3.87 -30.84
CA VAL A 281 2.22 -5.21 -30.72
C VAL A 281 0.98 -5.15 -29.83
N THR A 282 -0.12 -5.69 -30.32
CA THR A 282 -1.36 -5.85 -29.53
C THR A 282 -1.75 -7.31 -29.46
N GLN A 283 -2.07 -7.79 -28.27
CA GLN A 283 -2.58 -9.14 -28.04
C GLN A 283 -3.89 -9.09 -27.25
N ILE A 284 -4.84 -9.95 -27.64
CA ILE A 284 -6.03 -10.22 -26.82
C ILE A 284 -5.89 -11.67 -26.33
N VAL A 285 -5.94 -11.85 -25.01
CA VAL A 285 -5.98 -13.16 -24.35
C VAL A 285 -7.41 -13.39 -23.88
N SER A 286 -7.95 -14.60 -24.09
CA SER A 286 -9.35 -14.94 -23.80
C SER A 286 -9.48 -16.36 -23.27
#